data_AF-A0A503E5F8-F1
#
_entry.id   AF-A0A503E5F8-F1
#
_cell.length_a   1.000
_cell.length_b   1.000
_cell.length_c   1.000
_cell.angle_alpha   90.00
_cell.angle_beta   90.00
_cell.angle_gamma   90.00
#
_symmetry.space_group_name_H-M   'P 1'
#
loop_
_entity.id
_entity.type
_entity.pdbx_description
1 polymer ?
#
loop_
_entity_poly.entity_id
_entity_poly.type
_entity_poly.pdbx_seq_one_letter_code
_entity_poly.pdbx_strand_id
1 'polypeptide(L)'
;MTLPKFSWQAGLLFGLCATPVAFLLALFSAGAGHGDYVLARILYPIPMLATLLTDNTITSLSLGLAVAQFPAYGAFVAQAGRAGWLALGLVHVIAIATAFSGVLDYF
;
A
#
# COMPACT_ATOMS: atom_id res chain seq x y z
N MET A 1 14.18 -23.57 -5.27
CA MET A 1 13.35 -23.61 -4.05
C MET A 1 12.04 -22.90 -4.31
N THR A 2 10.92 -23.61 -4.17
CA THR A 2 9.56 -23.04 -4.19
C THR A 2 9.18 -22.61 -2.78
N LEU A 3 8.65 -21.40 -2.62
CA LEU A 3 8.15 -20.93 -1.31
C LEU A 3 6.96 -21.79 -0.85
N PRO A 4 6.83 -22.08 0.46
CA PRO A 4 5.67 -22.77 0.99
C PRO A 4 4.40 -21.94 0.73
N LYS A 5 3.36 -22.58 0.20
CA LYS A 5 2.05 -21.96 -0.03
C LYS A 5 1.23 -22.06 1.25
N PHE A 6 0.65 -20.95 1.67
CA PHE A 6 -0.29 -20.88 2.79
C PHE A 6 -1.72 -20.66 2.25
N SER A 7 -2.74 -20.84 3.10
CA SER A 7 -4.09 -20.48 2.70
C SER A 7 -4.20 -18.97 2.47
N TRP A 8 -4.97 -18.56 1.46
CA TRP A 8 -5.22 -17.15 1.19
C TRP A 8 -5.88 -16.42 2.37
N GLN A 9 -6.65 -17.15 3.19
CA GLN A 9 -7.25 -16.67 4.42
C GLN A 9 -6.18 -16.29 5.45
N ALA A 10 -5.13 -17.10 5.62
CA ALA A 10 -4.01 -16.76 6.49
C ALA A 10 -3.26 -15.53 5.99
N GLY A 11 -3.08 -15.42 4.68
CA GLY A 11 -2.52 -14.22 4.03
C GLY A 11 -3.35 -12.96 4.28
N LEU A 12 -4.67 -13.04 4.12
CA LEU A 12 -5.60 -11.95 4.43
C LEU A 12 -5.48 -11.49 5.88
N LEU A 13 -5.49 -12.45 6.83
CA LEU A 13 -5.39 -12.15 8.25
C LEU A 13 -4.06 -11.47 8.59
N PHE A 14 -2.96 -11.95 8.02
CA PHE A 14 -1.66 -11.32 8.19
C PHE A 14 -1.66 -9.87 7.67
N GLY A 15 -2.19 -9.66 6.46
CA GLY A 15 -2.34 -8.33 5.88
C GLY A 15 -3.23 -7.41 6.72
N LEU A 16 -4.34 -7.93 7.26
CA LEU A 16 -5.25 -7.21 8.14
C LEU A 16 -4.57 -6.76 9.44
N CYS A 17 -3.73 -7.62 10.03
CA CYS A 17 -2.93 -7.28 11.20
C CYS A 17 -1.85 -6.23 10.88
N ALA A 18 -1.30 -6.23 9.66
CA ALA A 18 -0.31 -5.25 9.21
C ALA A 18 -0.94 -3.86 8.95
N THR A 19 -2.19 -3.81 8.49
CA THR A 19 -2.91 -2.56 8.18
C THR A 19 -2.86 -1.52 9.30
N PRO A 20 -3.26 -1.78 10.56
CA PRO A 20 -3.27 -0.74 11.59
C PRO A 20 -1.87 -0.18 11.87
N VAL A 21 -0.84 -1.02 11.86
CA VAL A 21 0.55 -0.59 12.09
C VAL A 21 1.02 0.32 10.95
N ALA A 22 0.83 -0.11 9.71
CA ALA A 22 1.20 0.70 8.55
C ALA A 22 0.40 2.00 8.47
N PHE A 23 -0.89 1.96 8.81
CA PHE A 23 -1.77 3.13 8.80
C PHE A 23 -1.35 4.17 9.84
N LEU A 24 -0.99 3.74 11.05
CA LEU A 24 -0.46 4.64 12.09
C LEU A 24 0.86 5.30 11.66
N LEU A 25 1.76 4.56 10.99
CA LEU A 25 3.01 5.11 10.45
C LEU A 25 2.74 6.13 9.33
N ALA A 26 1.79 5.84 8.44
CA ALA A 26 1.37 6.78 7.40
C ALA A 26 0.77 8.05 8.01
N LEU A 27 -0.10 7.92 9.02
CA LEU A 27 -0.72 9.04 9.73
C LEU A 27 0.33 9.90 10.47
N PHE A 28 1.32 9.25 11.08
CA PHE A 28 2.44 9.92 11.74
C PHE A 28 3.22 10.81 10.76
N SER A 29 3.62 10.28 9.60
CA SER A 29 4.32 11.05 8.56
C SER A 29 3.44 12.09 7.86
N ALA A 30 2.13 11.89 7.83
CA ALA A 30 1.19 12.89 7.33
C ALA A 30 1.06 14.11 8.28
N GLY A 31 1.48 14.00 9.55
CA GLY A 31 1.49 15.13 10.48
C GLY A 31 0.13 15.83 10.61
N ALA A 32 -0.97 15.06 10.56
CA ALA A 32 -2.34 15.59 10.51
C ALA A 32 -2.61 16.63 9.40
N GLY A 33 -2.00 16.48 8.22
CA GLY A 33 -2.16 17.40 7.09
C GLY A 33 -0.95 18.28 6.80
N HIS A 34 0.07 18.25 7.65
CA HIS A 34 1.21 19.16 7.59
C HIS A 34 2.56 18.46 7.46
N GLY A 35 2.57 17.13 7.42
CA GLY A 35 3.78 16.33 7.28
C GLY A 35 4.19 16.11 5.82
N ASP A 36 5.26 15.35 5.63
CA ASP A 36 5.87 15.08 4.32
C ASP A 36 5.24 13.89 3.58
N TYR A 37 4.35 13.14 4.23
CA TYR A 37 3.68 11.95 3.69
C TYR A 37 4.65 10.88 3.16
N VAL A 38 5.94 10.93 3.50
CA VAL A 38 6.95 9.97 3.04
C VAL A 38 6.54 8.54 3.39
N LEU A 39 6.11 8.28 4.62
CA LEU A 39 5.67 6.93 5.01
C LEU A 39 4.35 6.55 4.34
N ALA A 40 3.45 7.52 4.10
CA ALA A 40 2.21 7.26 3.38
C ALA A 40 2.48 6.86 1.92
N ARG A 41 3.41 7.54 1.23
CA ARG A 41 3.83 7.21 -0.15
C ARG A 41 4.56 5.87 -0.23
N ILE A 42 5.36 5.51 0.78
CA ILE A 42 6.09 4.23 0.82
C ILE A 42 5.15 3.05 1.14
N LEU A 43 4.30 3.20 2.16
CA LEU A 43 3.47 2.11 2.67
C LEU A 43 2.17 1.96 1.88
N TYR A 44 1.59 3.05 1.39
CA TYR A 44 0.32 3.10 0.67
C TYR A 44 0.43 3.83 -0.68
N PRO A 45 1.35 3.43 -1.57
CA PRO A 45 1.54 4.10 -2.84
C PRO A 45 0.29 4.03 -3.72
N ILE A 46 -0.48 2.93 -3.70
CA ILE A 46 -1.69 2.81 -4.52
C ILE A 46 -2.81 3.74 -4.03
N PRO A 47 -3.17 3.77 -2.73
CA PRO A 47 -4.09 4.78 -2.19
C PRO A 47 -3.64 6.22 -2.41
N MET A 48 -2.33 6.49 -2.31
CA MET A 48 -1.76 7.81 -2.55
C MET A 48 -1.85 8.22 -4.02
N LEU A 49 -1.67 7.30 -4.97
CA LEU A 49 -1.86 7.60 -6.39
C LEU A 49 -3.33 7.74 -6.75
N ALA A 50 -4.23 7.05 -6.04
CA ALA A 50 -5.67 7.14 -6.29
C ALA A 50 -6.25 8.53 -5.99
N THR A 51 -5.58 9.36 -5.19
CA THR A 51 -5.99 10.76 -4.97
C THR A 51 -5.90 11.61 -6.23
N LEU A 52 -5.06 11.23 -7.21
CA LEU A 52 -5.00 11.88 -8.53
C LEU A 52 -6.36 11.84 -9.25
N LEU A 53 -7.21 10.85 -8.91
CA LEU A 53 -8.57 10.73 -9.44
C LEU A 53 -9.56 11.65 -8.73
N THR A 54 -9.15 12.28 -7.62
CA THR A 54 -9.98 13.10 -6.75
C THR A 54 -9.26 14.39 -6.37
N ASP A 55 -8.64 15.05 -7.36
CA ASP A 55 -7.96 16.33 -7.22
C ASP A 55 -7.03 16.39 -5.99
N ASN A 56 -6.17 15.36 -5.86
CA ASN A 56 -5.18 15.25 -4.79
C ASN A 56 -5.77 15.18 -3.36
N THR A 57 -7.07 14.97 -3.25
CA THR A 57 -7.77 14.89 -1.96
C THR A 57 -7.86 13.44 -1.48
N ILE A 58 -7.56 13.21 -0.19
CA ILE A 58 -7.80 11.92 0.44
C ILE A 58 -9.32 11.76 0.64
N THR A 59 -9.92 10.84 -0.12
CA THR A 59 -11.36 10.54 -0.05
C THR A 59 -11.62 9.17 0.56
N SER A 60 -12.90 8.81 0.69
CA SER A 60 -13.31 7.46 1.08
C SER A 60 -12.78 6.39 0.12
N LEU A 61 -12.54 6.72 -1.16
CA LEU A 61 -11.90 5.81 -2.12
C LEU A 61 -10.47 5.49 -1.70
N SER A 62 -9.64 6.52 -1.48
CA SER A 62 -8.25 6.35 -1.03
C SER A 62 -8.19 5.60 0.30
N LEU A 63 -9.09 5.94 1.24
CA LEU A 63 -9.15 5.25 2.54
C LEU A 63 -9.57 3.78 2.40
N GLY A 64 -10.56 3.48 1.56
CA GLY A 64 -10.98 2.11 1.27
C GLY A 64 -9.87 1.28 0.66
N LEU A 65 -9.12 1.86 -0.29
CA LEU A 65 -7.93 1.23 -0.87
C LEU A 65 -6.83 1.02 0.19
N ALA A 66 -6.62 1.97 1.11
CA ALA A 66 -5.62 1.82 2.17
C ALA A 66 -5.96 0.66 3.11
N VAL A 67 -7.24 0.52 3.49
CA VAL A 67 -7.71 -0.61 4.29
C VAL A 67 -7.53 -1.94 3.54
N ALA A 68 -7.79 -1.95 2.23
CA ALA A 68 -7.74 -3.16 1.41
C ALA A 68 -6.33 -3.59 0.98
N GLN A 69 -5.37 -2.68 0.88
CA GLN A 69 -4.07 -2.94 0.23
C GLN A 69 -3.29 -4.09 0.86
N PHE A 70 -2.99 -4.02 2.17
CA PHE A 70 -2.21 -5.08 2.84
C PHE A 70 -2.94 -6.42 2.92
N PRO A 71 -4.25 -6.49 3.22
CA PRO A 71 -5.03 -7.73 3.12
C PRO A 71 -4.95 -8.34 1.72
N ALA A 72 -5.19 -7.54 0.66
CA ALA A 72 -5.14 -8.01 -0.72
C ALA A 72 -3.74 -8.53 -1.08
N TYR A 73 -2.68 -7.83 -0.65
CA TYR A 73 -1.30 -8.25 -0.85
C TYR A 73 -1.02 -9.58 -0.16
N GLY A 74 -1.39 -9.70 1.12
CA GLY A 74 -1.23 -10.93 1.90
C GLY A 74 -1.95 -12.11 1.28
N ALA A 75 -3.21 -11.93 0.86
CA ALA A 75 -4.01 -12.95 0.19
C ALA A 75 -3.37 -13.43 -1.11
N PHE A 76 -2.88 -12.48 -1.92
CA PHE A 76 -2.22 -12.75 -3.19
C PHE A 76 -0.93 -13.55 -2.98
N VAL A 77 -0.03 -13.05 -2.13
CA VAL A 77 1.30 -13.66 -1.95
C VAL A 77 1.28 -14.99 -1.20
N ALA A 78 0.27 -15.25 -0.36
CA ALA A 78 0.11 -16.52 0.35
C ALA A 78 -0.01 -17.72 -0.61
N GLN A 79 -0.64 -17.50 -1.76
CA GLN A 79 -0.79 -18.53 -2.80
C GLN A 79 0.24 -18.38 -3.93
N ALA A 80 0.87 -17.21 -4.03
CA ALA A 80 1.80 -16.92 -5.11
C ALA A 80 3.16 -17.60 -4.92
N GLY A 81 3.73 -18.08 -6.02
CA GLY A 81 5.13 -18.51 -6.05
C GLY A 81 6.09 -17.31 -6.05
N ARG A 82 7.40 -17.59 -6.14
CA ARG A 82 8.45 -16.55 -6.21
C ARG A 82 8.16 -15.46 -7.26
N ALA A 83 7.64 -15.84 -8.43
CA ALA A 83 7.32 -14.90 -9.49
C ALA A 83 6.22 -13.90 -9.08
N GLY A 84 5.20 -14.33 -8.32
CA GLY A 84 4.14 -13.43 -7.88
C GLY A 84 4.60 -12.49 -6.76
N TRP A 85 5.46 -12.97 -5.85
CA TRP A 85 6.15 -12.09 -4.89
C TRP A 85 6.97 -11.01 -5.61
N LEU A 86 7.73 -11.39 -6.64
CA LEU A 86 8.51 -10.44 -7.45
C LEU A 86 7.60 -9.48 -8.21
N ALA A 87 6.50 -9.96 -8.80
CA ALA A 87 5.55 -9.12 -9.51
C ALA A 87 4.90 -8.10 -8.58
N LEU A 88 4.42 -8.52 -7.40
CA LEU A 88 3.83 -7.61 -6.43
C LEU A 88 4.86 -6.59 -5.93
N GLY A 89 6.06 -7.05 -5.58
CA GLY A 89 7.15 -6.16 -5.16
C GLY A 89 7.50 -5.14 -6.24
N LEU A 90 7.57 -5.55 -7.51
CA LEU A 90 7.82 -4.65 -8.63
C LEU A 90 6.69 -3.63 -8.80
N VAL A 91 5.43 -4.06 -8.75
CA VAL A 91 4.27 -3.16 -8.81
C VAL A 91 4.31 -2.14 -7.68
N HIS A 92 4.60 -2.58 -6.45
CA HIS A 92 4.70 -1.70 -5.29
C HIS A 92 5.84 -0.68 -5.43
N VAL A 93 7.03 -1.13 -5.86
CA VAL A 93 8.19 -0.26 -6.09
C VAL A 93 7.92 0.75 -7.20
N ILE A 94 7.30 0.33 -8.31
CA ILE A 94 6.90 1.26 -9.39
C ILE A 94 5.91 2.28 -8.85
N ALA A 95 4.91 1.86 -8.07
CA ALA A 95 3.94 2.78 -7.48
C ALA A 95 4.61 3.78 -6.52
N ILE A 96 5.58 3.36 -5.70
CA ILE A 96 6.40 4.25 -4.88
C ILE A 96 7.15 5.24 -5.77
N ALA A 97 7.89 4.76 -6.77
CA ALA A 97 8.66 5.62 -7.67
C ALA A 97 7.77 6.67 -8.35
N THR A 98 6.58 6.27 -8.79
CA THR A 98 5.57 7.19 -9.34
C THR A 98 5.11 8.20 -8.29
N ALA A 99 4.81 7.78 -7.05
CA ALA A 99 4.42 8.68 -5.97
C ALA A 99 5.52 9.71 -5.59
N PHE A 100 6.79 9.40 -5.87
CA PHE A 100 7.93 10.31 -5.68
C PHE A 100 8.41 11.01 -6.96
N SER A 101 7.75 10.80 -8.10
CA SER A 101 8.15 11.38 -9.38
C SER A 101 7.84 12.88 -9.53
N GLY A 102 7.11 13.46 -8.57
CA GLY A 102 6.53 14.80 -8.66
C GLY A 102 5.12 14.85 -9.23
N VAL A 103 4.53 13.71 -9.60
CA VAL A 103 3.11 13.64 -10.04
C VAL A 103 2.14 13.97 -8.89
N LEU A 104 2.51 13.60 -7.66
CA LEU A 104 1.88 14.09 -6.44
C LEU A 104 2.62 15.38 -6.09
N ASP A 105 2.12 16.50 -6.60
CA ASP A 105 2.70 17.84 -6.48
C ASP A 105 2.32 18.56 -5.19
N TYR A 106 1.73 17.84 -4.25
CA TYR A 106 1.20 18.33 -3.00
C TYR A 106 1.79 17.53 -1.83
N PHE A 107 2.16 18.28 -0.80
CA PHE A 107 3.00 17.88 0.34
C PHE A 107 4.46 17.57 -0.03
#